data_AF-A0A966XUE3-F1
#
_entry.id   AF-A0A966XUE3-F1
#
_cell.length_a   1.000
_cell.length_b   1.000
_cell.length_c   1.000
_cell.angle_alpha   90.00
_cell.angle_beta   90.00
_cell.angle_gamma   90.00
#
_symmetry.space_group_name_H-M   'P 1'
#
loop_
_entity.id
_entity.type
_entity.pdbx_description
1 polymer ?
#
loop_
_entity_poly.entity_id
_entity_poly.type
_entity_poly.pdbx_seq_one_letter_code
_entity_poly.pdbx_strand_id
1 'polypeptide(L)'
;MMSANRKMFLCSADGHVGAPTERYKPFVEKRYHAAFDQYIANHQWLWSPAHKESMIEKSLHERLRGAEGYDPQRGSSIVWDPHFRLREMDKDGVCAEVLVPDDQNSNDPPWGSGLATAAVSSSLHEEYTPDWQRLG
;
A
#
# COMPACT_ATOMS: atom_id res chain seq x y z
N MET A 1 -5.70 30.62 -33.91
CA MET A 1 -6.53 30.64 -32.70
C MET A 1 -5.96 29.58 -31.77
N MET A 2 -5.19 29.97 -30.75
CA MET A 2 -4.68 29.01 -29.76
C MET A 2 -5.88 28.41 -29.03
N SER A 3 -6.01 27.09 -29.06
CA SER A 3 -7.02 26.38 -28.29
C SER A 3 -6.88 26.82 -26.82
N ALA A 4 -7.95 27.33 -26.23
CA ALA A 4 -7.94 27.68 -24.81
C ALA A 4 -7.55 26.42 -24.02
N ASN A 5 -6.51 26.50 -23.18
CA ASN A 5 -6.10 25.42 -22.29
C ASN A 5 -7.28 25.06 -21.39
N ARG A 6 -8.01 24.01 -21.78
CA ARG A 6 -9.20 23.56 -21.08
C ARG A 6 -8.74 22.80 -19.84
N LYS A 7 -8.97 23.39 -18.66
CA LYS A 7 -8.74 22.72 -17.39
C LYS A 7 -9.68 21.52 -17.29
N MET A 8 -9.13 20.35 -16.98
CA MET A 8 -9.88 19.13 -16.72
C MET A 8 -9.71 18.76 -15.25
N PHE A 9 -10.80 18.36 -14.61
CA PHE A 9 -10.78 17.76 -13.29
C PHE A 9 -11.23 16.32 -13.40
N LEU A 10 -10.59 15.44 -12.63
CA LEU A 10 -10.83 14.00 -12.67
C LEU A 10 -11.30 13.50 -11.30
N CYS A 11 -12.20 12.54 -11.31
CA CYS A 11 -12.47 11.70 -10.14
C CYS A 11 -11.75 10.37 -10.34
N SER A 12 -10.84 10.01 -9.43
CA SER A 12 -10.20 8.71 -9.43
C SER A 12 -11.09 7.69 -8.72
N ALA A 13 -11.33 6.54 -9.36
CA ALA A 13 -12.10 5.45 -8.76
C ALA A 13 -11.20 4.42 -8.05
N ASP A 14 -9.88 4.58 -8.15
CA ASP A 14 -8.90 3.59 -7.68
C ASP A 14 -7.66 4.32 -7.17
N GLY A 15 -7.67 4.64 -5.88
CA GLY A 15 -6.53 5.13 -5.13
C GLY A 15 -6.20 4.15 -4.02
N HIS A 16 -4.92 3.99 -3.71
CA HIS A 16 -4.47 3.11 -2.65
C HIS A 16 -4.05 3.89 -1.40
N VAL A 17 -4.43 3.38 -0.24
CA VAL A 17 -4.16 3.99 1.07
C VAL A 17 -3.90 2.90 2.11
N GLY A 18 -3.08 3.20 3.11
CA GLY A 18 -2.88 2.31 4.24
C GLY A 18 -1.92 2.91 5.25
N ALA A 19 -2.15 2.63 6.54
CA ALA A 19 -1.16 2.92 7.56
C ALA A 19 0.01 1.93 7.45
N PRO A 20 1.23 2.30 7.90
CA PRO A 20 2.30 1.33 8.06
C PRO A 20 1.82 0.10 8.84
N THR A 21 2.11 -1.08 8.32
CA THR A 21 1.47 -2.33 8.77
C THR A 21 1.57 -2.55 10.27
N GLU A 22 2.70 -2.20 10.90
CA GLU A 22 2.93 -2.35 12.34
C GLU A 22 1.93 -1.54 13.20
N ARG A 23 1.28 -0.52 12.61
CA ARG A 23 0.31 0.36 13.27
C ARG A 23 -1.07 -0.26 13.43
N TYR A 24 -1.35 -1.41 12.81
CA TYR A 24 -2.64 -2.10 12.96
C TYR A 24 -2.80 -2.82 14.31
N LYS A 25 -1.70 -3.19 14.98
CA LYS A 25 -1.72 -3.99 16.23
C LYS A 25 -2.68 -3.47 17.32
N PRO A 26 -2.79 -2.15 17.60
CA PRO A 26 -3.74 -1.63 18.58
C PRO A 26 -5.21 -1.87 18.24
N PHE A 27 -5.54 -2.07 16.96
CA PHE A 27 -6.89 -2.35 16.47
C PHE A 27 -7.19 -3.85 16.37
N VAL A 28 -6.16 -4.69 16.54
CA VAL A 28 -6.29 -6.15 16.56
C VAL A 28 -6.66 -6.61 17.98
N GLU A 29 -7.60 -7.54 18.10
CA GLU A 29 -7.95 -8.13 19.39
C GLU A 29 -6.72 -8.78 20.04
N LYS A 30 -6.54 -8.57 21.35
CA LYS A 30 -5.33 -9.00 22.09
C LYS A 30 -4.97 -10.47 21.89
N ARG A 31 -5.96 -11.36 21.74
CA ARG A 31 -5.73 -12.80 21.51
C ARG A 31 -4.95 -13.11 20.24
N TYR A 32 -4.96 -12.20 19.26
CA TYR A 32 -4.24 -12.35 17.99
C TYR A 32 -2.90 -11.60 17.94
N HIS A 33 -2.48 -10.92 19.00
CA HIS A 33 -1.23 -10.13 18.99
C HIS A 33 0.01 -10.97 18.71
N ALA A 34 0.09 -12.19 19.26
CA ALA A 34 1.21 -13.10 18.97
C ALA A 34 1.23 -13.52 17.48
N ALA A 35 0.06 -13.81 16.90
CA ALA A 35 -0.06 -14.14 15.48
C ALA A 35 0.26 -12.93 14.59
N PHE A 36 -0.11 -11.72 15.02
CA PHE A 36 0.25 -10.48 14.33
C PHE A 36 1.77 -10.26 14.31
N ASP A 37 2.44 -10.45 15.46
CA ASP A 37 3.90 -10.32 15.55
C ASP A 37 4.62 -11.34 14.66
N GLN A 38 4.11 -12.58 14.63
CA GLN A 38 4.60 -13.62 13.71
C GLN A 38 4.35 -13.27 12.24
N TYR A 39 3.20 -12.69 11.90
CA TYR A 39 2.91 -12.23 10.55
C TYR A 39 3.91 -11.16 10.12
N ILE A 40 4.11 -10.09 10.91
CA ILE A 40 5.09 -9.02 10.58
C ILE A 40 6.50 -9.58 10.39
N ALA A 41 6.93 -10.52 11.24
CA ALA A 41 8.26 -11.08 11.19
C ALA A 41 8.52 -11.94 9.93
N ASN A 42 7.46 -12.51 9.34
CA ASN A 42 7.56 -13.41 8.18
C ASN A 42 7.03 -12.79 6.88
N HIS A 43 6.42 -11.61 6.94
CA HIS A 43 5.80 -10.97 5.79
C HIS A 43 6.84 -10.47 4.78
N GLN A 44 6.55 -10.67 3.49
CA GLN A 44 7.42 -10.27 2.39
C GLN A 44 6.90 -8.99 1.75
N TRP A 45 7.73 -7.95 1.73
CA TRP A 45 7.34 -6.61 1.28
C TRP A 45 7.56 -6.42 -0.22
N LEU A 46 6.91 -7.26 -1.02
CA LEU A 46 7.15 -7.37 -2.45
C LEU A 46 6.78 -6.10 -3.23
N TRP A 47 5.87 -5.27 -2.71
CA TRP A 47 5.38 -4.06 -3.38
C TRP A 47 5.83 -2.77 -2.70
N SER A 48 6.96 -2.81 -1.99
CA SER A 48 7.50 -1.65 -1.29
C SER A 48 8.89 -1.26 -1.78
N PRO A 49 9.13 0.01 -2.17
CA PRO A 49 10.45 0.47 -2.56
C PRO A 49 11.44 0.51 -1.38
N ALA A 50 10.98 0.41 -0.13
CA ALA A 50 11.83 0.35 1.06
C ALA A 50 12.59 -0.98 1.20
N HIS A 51 12.16 -2.03 0.49
CA HIS A 51 12.62 -3.40 0.70
C HIS A 51 13.46 -3.93 -0.48
N LYS A 52 14.40 -4.85 -0.20
CA LYS A 52 15.32 -5.38 -1.24
C LYS A 52 14.66 -6.47 -2.07
N GLU A 53 13.74 -7.19 -1.45
CA GLU A 53 12.87 -8.23 -2.01
C GLU A 53 11.73 -7.68 -2.88
N SER A 54 11.65 -6.35 -3.05
CA SER A 54 10.66 -5.70 -3.89
C SER A 54 10.69 -6.22 -5.33
N MET A 55 9.52 -6.50 -5.88
CA MET A 55 9.31 -6.89 -7.29
C MET A 55 9.08 -5.68 -8.20
N ILE A 56 9.09 -4.47 -7.66
CA ILE A 56 8.97 -3.24 -8.43
C ILE A 56 10.14 -3.16 -9.43
N GLU A 57 9.83 -2.91 -10.69
CA GLU A 57 10.84 -2.75 -11.74
C GLU A 57 11.88 -1.70 -11.33
N LYS A 58 13.17 -1.98 -11.58
CA LYS A 58 14.29 -1.21 -11.02
C LYS A 58 14.22 0.30 -11.32
N SER A 59 13.85 0.70 -12.53
CA SER A 59 13.75 2.12 -12.88
C SER A 59 12.61 2.82 -12.15
N LEU A 60 11.47 2.14 -12.00
CA LEU A 60 10.36 2.61 -11.17
C LEU A 60 10.75 2.66 -9.69
N HIS A 61 11.48 1.66 -9.21
CA HIS A 61 11.98 1.55 -7.84
C HIS A 61 12.83 2.76 -7.47
N GLU A 62 13.85 3.09 -8.28
CA GLU A 62 14.70 4.25 -8.04
C GLU A 62 13.92 5.58 -8.13
N ARG A 63 12.97 5.67 -9.06
CA ARG A 63 12.10 6.86 -9.17
C ARG A 63 11.24 7.07 -7.91
N LEU A 64 10.67 6.01 -7.36
CA LEU A 64 9.88 6.07 -6.13
C LEU A 64 10.73 6.46 -4.92
N ARG A 65 11.98 5.98 -4.84
CA ARG A 65 12.93 6.37 -3.78
C ARG A 65 13.38 7.82 -3.85
N GLY A 66 13.37 8.42 -5.05
CA GLY A 66 13.68 9.83 -5.26
C GLY A 66 12.49 10.78 -5.09
N ALA A 67 11.27 10.25 -4.89
CA ALA A 67 10.07 11.06 -4.77
C ALA A 67 9.99 11.78 -3.42
N GLU A 68 9.29 12.91 -3.39
CA GLU A 68 8.96 13.61 -2.15
C GLU A 68 8.21 12.67 -1.21
N GLY A 69 8.53 12.73 0.09
CA GLY A 69 7.86 11.94 1.11
C GLY A 69 8.22 10.46 1.14
N TYR A 70 9.25 10.01 0.40
CA TYR A 70 9.82 8.68 0.56
C TYR A 70 10.53 8.52 1.92
N ASP A 71 10.16 7.48 2.66
CA ASP A 71 10.79 7.00 3.89
C ASP A 71 11.51 5.67 3.60
N PRO A 72 12.83 5.55 3.84
CA PRO A 72 13.57 4.30 3.63
C PRO A 72 13.07 3.09 4.43
N GLN A 73 12.30 3.29 5.50
CA GLN A 73 11.75 2.23 6.34
C GLN A 73 10.31 1.88 5.98
N ARG A 74 9.55 2.81 5.39
CA ARG A 74 8.09 2.71 5.24
C ARG A 74 7.59 2.94 3.81
N GLY A 75 8.45 3.32 2.88
CA GLY A 75 8.04 3.72 1.53
C GLY A 75 7.43 5.11 1.50
N SER A 76 6.52 5.37 0.57
CA SER A 76 5.99 6.72 0.33
C SER A 76 4.91 7.13 1.32
N SER A 77 5.11 8.26 2.00
CA SER A 77 4.15 8.82 2.96
C SER A 77 2.83 9.30 2.37
N ILE A 78 2.72 9.43 1.05
CA ILE A 78 1.47 9.80 0.37
C ILE A 78 0.32 8.83 0.65
N VAL A 79 0.63 7.59 1.07
CA VAL A 79 -0.38 6.56 1.37
C VAL A 79 -0.93 6.64 2.81
N TRP A 80 -0.36 7.50 3.68
CA TRP A 80 -0.86 7.73 5.04
C TRP A 80 -0.89 9.20 5.50
N ASP A 81 -0.26 10.13 4.78
CA ASP A 81 -0.31 11.56 5.03
C ASP A 81 -1.39 12.23 4.15
N PRO A 82 -2.56 12.59 4.71
CA PRO A 82 -3.64 13.19 3.93
C PRO A 82 -3.29 14.58 3.38
N HIS A 83 -2.42 15.34 4.04
CA HIS A 83 -2.04 16.68 3.57
C HIS A 83 -1.11 16.59 2.36
N PHE A 84 -0.19 15.61 2.38
CA PHE A 84 0.63 15.33 1.21
C PHE A 84 -0.22 14.84 0.04
N ARG A 85 -1.13 13.88 0.28
CA ARG A 85 -2.01 13.36 -0.77
C ARG A 85 -2.86 14.44 -1.42
N LEU A 86 -3.51 15.30 -0.63
CA LEU A 86 -4.32 16.41 -1.16
C LEU A 86 -3.49 17.38 -2.02
N ARG A 87 -2.25 17.66 -1.63
CA ARG A 87 -1.33 18.50 -2.42
C ARG A 87 -1.00 17.89 -3.78
N GLU A 88 -0.76 16.58 -3.84
CA GLU A 88 -0.49 15.91 -5.12
C GLU A 88 -1.76 15.81 -5.97
N MET A 89 -2.92 15.52 -5.37
CA MET A 89 -4.21 15.54 -6.05
C MET A 89 -4.49 16.90 -6.71
N ASP A 90 -4.21 18.01 -6.01
CA ASP A 90 -4.37 19.36 -6.55
C ASP A 90 -3.44 19.64 -7.75
N LYS A 91 -2.21 19.10 -7.74
CA LYS A 91 -1.26 19.22 -8.86
C LYS A 91 -1.75 18.45 -10.09
N ASP A 92 -2.32 17.27 -9.88
CA ASP A 92 -2.79 16.37 -10.95
C ASP A 92 -4.21 16.70 -11.45
N GLY A 93 -4.92 17.62 -10.78
CA GLY A 93 -6.30 17.96 -11.12
C GLY A 93 -7.31 16.89 -10.69
N VAL A 94 -6.98 16.06 -9.70
CA VAL A 94 -7.87 15.05 -9.13
C VAL A 94 -8.72 15.70 -8.05
N CYS A 95 -10.03 15.84 -8.29
CA CYS A 95 -10.94 16.51 -7.36
C CYS A 95 -11.61 15.57 -6.35
N ALA A 96 -11.59 14.26 -6.62
CA ALA A 96 -12.10 13.24 -5.73
C ALA A 96 -11.38 11.91 -6.01
N GLU A 97 -11.26 11.07 -4.98
CA GLU A 97 -10.64 9.77 -5.10
C GLU A 97 -11.29 8.76 -4.15
N VAL A 98 -11.59 7.57 -4.68
CA VAL A 98 -11.97 6.41 -3.86
C VAL A 98 -10.70 5.72 -3.38
N LEU A 99 -10.60 5.50 -2.05
CA LEU A 99 -9.42 4.90 -1.44
C LEU A 99 -9.69 3.44 -1.03
N VAL A 100 -8.83 2.55 -1.50
CA VAL A 100 -8.85 1.11 -1.26
C VAL A 100 -7.64 0.72 -0.41
N PRO A 101 -7.80 -0.12 0.63
CA PRO A 101 -6.67 -0.68 1.37
C PRO A 101 -5.74 -1.48 0.46
N ASP A 102 -4.43 -1.30 0.57
CA ASP A 102 -3.46 -1.96 -0.29
C ASP A 102 -2.13 -2.27 0.41
N ASP A 103 -1.26 -2.99 -0.29
CA ASP A 103 0.07 -3.48 0.09
C ASP A 103 1.20 -2.72 -0.68
N GLN A 104 0.89 -1.58 -1.29
CA GLN A 104 1.89 -0.72 -1.93
C GLN A 104 2.52 0.26 -0.93
N ASN A 105 3.82 0.11 -0.67
CA ASN A 105 4.60 0.87 0.34
C ASN A 105 4.43 0.39 1.79
N SER A 106 4.57 -0.91 2.05
CA SER A 106 4.62 -1.49 3.41
C SER A 106 3.41 -1.18 4.29
N ASN A 107 2.26 -0.96 3.65
CA ASN A 107 1.02 -0.49 4.26
C ASN A 107 -0.12 -1.52 4.23
N ASP A 108 0.21 -2.78 3.91
CA ASP A 108 -0.73 -3.91 3.86
C ASP A 108 -1.53 -4.02 5.16
N PRO A 109 -2.86 -4.07 5.12
CA PRO A 109 -3.60 -4.54 6.28
C PRO A 109 -3.28 -6.03 6.55
N PRO A 110 -3.16 -6.42 7.84
CA PRO A 110 -2.55 -7.69 8.22
C PRO A 110 -3.25 -8.92 7.63
N TRP A 111 -2.50 -10.03 7.55
CA TRP A 111 -2.94 -11.31 7.02
C TRP A 111 -3.33 -11.30 5.54
N GLY A 112 -2.65 -10.47 4.74
CA GLY A 112 -2.79 -10.48 3.28
C GLY A 112 -4.13 -9.93 2.81
N SER A 113 -4.70 -9.00 3.58
CA SER A 113 -5.99 -8.39 3.27
C SER A 113 -5.88 -7.22 2.28
N GLY A 114 -4.67 -6.79 1.92
CA GLY A 114 -4.41 -5.85 0.86
C GLY A 114 -4.59 -6.43 -0.55
N LEU A 115 -4.88 -5.53 -1.50
CA LEU A 115 -5.20 -5.88 -2.87
C LEU A 115 -4.05 -6.61 -3.59
N ALA A 116 -2.81 -6.17 -3.41
CA ALA A 116 -1.67 -6.79 -4.09
C ALA A 116 -1.41 -8.23 -3.63
N THR A 117 -1.58 -8.54 -2.34
CA THR A 117 -1.46 -9.90 -1.82
C THR A 117 -2.59 -10.81 -2.34
N ALA A 118 -3.81 -10.31 -2.50
CA ALA A 118 -4.90 -11.05 -3.14
C ALA A 118 -4.59 -11.38 -4.63
N ALA A 119 -3.97 -10.44 -5.36
CA ALA A 119 -3.58 -10.66 -6.75
C ALA A 119 -2.46 -11.72 -6.90
N VAL A 120 -1.49 -11.74 -5.99
CA VAL A 120 -0.39 -12.73 -5.99
C VAL A 120 -0.87 -14.11 -5.52
N SER A 121 -1.65 -14.20 -4.44
CA SER A 121 -2.18 -15.47 -3.91
C SER A 121 -3.17 -16.17 -4.84
N SER A 122 -3.83 -15.43 -5.74
CA SER A 122 -4.69 -16.03 -6.77
C SER A 122 -3.92 -16.55 -8.00
N SER A 123 -2.71 -16.03 -8.26
CA SER A 123 -1.90 -16.37 -9.43
C SER A 123 -0.87 -17.47 -9.18
N LEU A 124 -0.52 -17.69 -7.91
CA LEU A 124 0.23 -18.85 -7.44
C LEU A 124 -0.76 -19.77 -6.73
N HIS A 125 -0.97 -21.00 -7.21
CA HIS A 125 -1.65 -22.06 -6.43
C HIS A 125 -0.80 -22.46 -5.19
N GLU A 126 -0.43 -21.50 -4.35
CA GLU A 126 0.08 -21.76 -3.02
C GLU A 126 -1.09 -21.56 -2.07
N GLU A 127 -1.60 -22.68 -1.56
CA GLU A 127 -2.47 -22.69 -0.40
C GLU A 127 -1.72 -22.06 0.77
N TYR A 128 -1.82 -20.75 0.91
CA TYR A 128 -1.66 -20.11 2.20
C TYR A 128 -2.86 -20.60 3.02
N THR A 129 -2.73 -21.77 3.63
CA THR A 129 -3.58 -22.20 4.75
C THR A 129 -2.83 -21.84 6.01
N PRO A 130 -2.82 -20.55 6.42
CA PRO A 130 -2.16 -20.19 7.65
C PRO A 130 -2.89 -20.90 8.80
N ASP A 131 -2.14 -21.41 9.77
CA ASP A 131 -2.64 -22.32 10.80
C ASP A 131 -3.84 -21.78 11.59
N TRP A 132 -4.04 -20.46 11.60
CA TRP A 132 -5.20 -19.82 12.22
C TRP A 132 -6.54 -20.08 11.51
N GLN A 133 -6.56 -20.49 10.23
CA GLN A 133 -7.77 -20.93 9.52
C GLN A 133 -8.17 -22.38 9.84
N ARG A 134 -7.27 -23.16 10.48
CA ARG A 134 -7.54 -24.55 10.91
C ARG A 134 -8.12 -24.62 12.33
N LEU A 135 -8.24 -23.48 13.01
CA LEU A 135 -8.83 -23.36 14.34
C LEU A 135 -10.35 -23.16 14.22
N GLY A 136 -11.06 -24.23 13.83
CA GLY A 136 -12.51 -24.33 13.80
C GLY A 136 -12.95 -25.70 14.30
#